data_AF-A0A2V9SN05-F1
#
_entry.id   AF-A0A2V9SN05-F1
#
_cell.length_a   1.000
_cell.length_b   1.000
_cell.length_c   1.000
_cell.angle_alpha   90.00
_cell.angle_beta   90.00
_cell.angle_gamma   90.00
#
_symmetry.space_group_name_H-M   'P 1'
#
loop_
_entity.id
_entity.type
_entity.pdbx_description
1 polymer ?
#
loop_
_entity_poly.entity_id
_entity_poly.type
_entity_poly.pdbx_seq_one_letter_code
_entity_poly.pdbx_strand_id
1 'polypeptide(L)'
;MRKGIEEARGEFIIMGDADGSHDFSEIPRFVAQWREGYEFVVGNRFQGEIKEGAMSWHHRRLGTPILSAILNLFFGAGVGDINCGMRGISKDLSRRLDLRTTGMEFASESLIKAAKLGARLTEVPITMWPDRRDRPPHLRTFRGGWRHLRFILLSAPNWLFLLPGSLLVAFGIGLVLWLLPGPRFAGKVGLDVHTMALGMMVALLGVHIISIGLFVKVFSYTEKLSRNQRTLESWLKRVTLEHGMLLGGALAVMGFAGDLIVFRHWAAAGFGHLDAVRTVFFFSLSFFLGVEILFSSVFLSMLGISRATYIGD
;
A
#
# COMPACT_ATOMS: atom_id res chain seq x y z
N MET A 1 -8.85 -6.48 -24.50
CA MET A 1 -9.66 -5.59 -23.64
C MET A 1 -9.37 -4.12 -23.90
N ARG A 2 -8.16 -3.60 -23.64
CA ARG A 2 -7.82 -2.16 -23.82
C ARG A 2 -8.23 -1.57 -25.18
N LYS A 3 -7.80 -2.19 -26.28
CA LYS A 3 -8.20 -1.77 -27.63
C LYS A 3 -9.73 -1.72 -27.80
N GLY A 4 -10.45 -2.68 -27.21
CA GLY A 4 -11.92 -2.67 -27.23
C GLY A 4 -12.53 -1.48 -26.48
N ILE A 5 -11.95 -1.10 -25.33
CA ILE A 5 -12.38 0.09 -24.57
C ILE A 5 -12.07 1.37 -25.33
N GLU A 6 -10.91 1.45 -25.98
CA GLU A 6 -10.50 2.61 -26.78
C GLU A 6 -11.46 2.83 -27.96
N GLU A 7 -11.72 1.77 -28.73
CA GLU A 7 -12.58 1.79 -29.94
C GLU A 7 -14.08 1.86 -29.63
N ALA A 8 -14.51 1.52 -28.40
CA ALA A 8 -15.92 1.55 -28.03
C ALA A 8 -16.51 2.96 -28.20
N ARG A 9 -17.61 3.08 -28.95
CA ARG A 9 -18.28 4.35 -29.22
C ARG A 9 -19.41 4.69 -28.25
N GLY A 10 -19.85 3.72 -27.45
CA GLY A 10 -20.91 3.91 -26.47
C GLY A 10 -20.45 4.71 -25.25
N GLU A 11 -21.40 5.35 -24.59
CA GLU A 11 -21.18 6.10 -23.33
C GLU A 11 -20.99 5.18 -22.12
N PHE A 12 -21.49 3.95 -22.21
CA PHE A 12 -21.31 2.91 -21.20
C PHE A 12 -20.76 1.65 -21.87
N ILE A 13 -19.63 1.18 -21.37
CA ILE A 13 -18.88 0.05 -21.91
C ILE A 13 -19.11 -1.15 -21.01
N ILE A 14 -19.82 -2.15 -21.52
CA ILE A 14 -19.91 -3.46 -20.88
C ILE A 14 -18.78 -4.35 -21.37
N MET A 15 -18.17 -5.07 -20.45
CA MET A 15 -17.16 -6.07 -20.67
C MET A 15 -17.64 -7.38 -20.04
N GLY A 16 -17.31 -8.50 -20.66
CA GLY A 16 -17.58 -9.84 -20.14
C GLY A 16 -16.76 -10.88 -20.89
N ASP A 17 -16.60 -12.06 -20.29
CA ASP A 17 -15.84 -13.15 -20.88
C ASP A 17 -16.66 -13.85 -21.98
N ALA A 18 -16.00 -14.18 -23.10
CA ALA A 18 -16.63 -14.82 -24.25
C ALA A 18 -16.72 -16.36 -24.14
N ASP A 19 -16.51 -16.93 -22.95
CA ASP A 19 -16.50 -18.38 -22.70
C ASP A 19 -17.87 -18.95 -22.28
N GLY A 20 -18.90 -18.09 -22.27
CA GLY A 20 -20.28 -18.48 -21.93
C GLY A 20 -20.55 -18.57 -20.44
N SER A 21 -19.60 -18.18 -19.59
CA SER A 21 -19.78 -18.16 -18.13
C SER A 21 -20.71 -17.06 -17.61
N HIS A 22 -20.99 -16.04 -18.42
CA HIS A 22 -21.82 -14.90 -18.06
C HIS A 22 -23.04 -14.81 -18.98
N ASP A 23 -24.22 -14.51 -18.43
CA ASP A 23 -25.42 -14.27 -19.20
C ASP A 23 -25.55 -12.79 -19.59
N PHE A 24 -25.32 -12.47 -20.87
CA PHE A 24 -25.46 -11.10 -21.37
C PHE A 24 -26.91 -10.61 -21.41
N SER A 25 -27.91 -11.46 -21.16
CA SER A 25 -29.29 -11.01 -20.93
C SER A 25 -29.42 -10.13 -19.68
N GLU A 26 -28.45 -10.18 -18.76
CA GLU A 26 -28.42 -9.38 -17.53
C GLU A 26 -27.90 -7.94 -17.75
N ILE A 27 -27.38 -7.60 -18.94
CA ILE A 27 -26.88 -6.25 -19.29
C ILE A 27 -27.85 -5.11 -18.91
N PRO A 28 -29.18 -5.20 -19.12
CA PRO A 28 -30.10 -4.13 -18.77
C PRO A 28 -30.01 -3.70 -17.30
N ARG A 29 -29.64 -4.61 -16.39
CA ARG A 29 -29.45 -4.30 -14.96
C ARG A 29 -28.21 -3.43 -14.71
N PHE A 30 -27.14 -3.66 -15.46
CA PHE A 30 -25.95 -2.80 -15.43
C PHE A 30 -26.26 -1.40 -15.97
N VAL A 31 -27.01 -1.33 -17.07
CA VAL A 31 -27.42 -0.06 -17.69
C VAL A 31 -28.34 0.73 -16.74
N ALA A 32 -29.24 0.05 -16.03
CA ALA A 32 -30.11 0.69 -15.03
C ALA A 32 -29.28 1.37 -13.92
N GLN A 33 -28.30 0.66 -13.36
CA GLN A 33 -27.38 1.24 -12.36
C GLN A 33 -26.58 2.42 -12.94
N TRP A 34 -26.09 2.31 -14.17
CA TRP A 34 -25.41 3.45 -14.81
C TRP A 34 -26.31 4.69 -14.93
N ARG A 35 -27.59 4.50 -15.27
CA ARG A 35 -28.59 5.59 -15.35
C ARG A 35 -28.91 6.23 -13.99
N GLU A 36 -28.72 5.52 -12.89
CA GLU A 36 -28.79 6.08 -11.52
C GLU A 36 -27.53 6.90 -11.14
N GLY A 37 -26.57 7.01 -12.06
CA GLY A 37 -25.36 7.81 -11.92
C GLY A 37 -24.18 7.04 -11.34
N TYR A 38 -24.22 5.70 -11.32
CA TYR A 38 -23.04 4.89 -11.02
C TYR A 38 -22.11 4.82 -12.23
N GLU A 39 -20.82 5.05 -12.01
CA GLU A 39 -19.83 5.16 -13.10
C GLU A 39 -19.12 3.83 -13.36
N PHE A 40 -19.09 2.95 -12.36
CA PHE A 40 -18.52 1.62 -12.44
C PHE A 40 -19.48 0.62 -11.79
N VAL A 41 -20.01 -0.30 -12.58
CA VAL A 41 -20.90 -1.37 -12.14
C VAL A 41 -20.18 -2.72 -12.28
N VAL A 42 -20.10 -3.50 -11.21
CA VAL A 42 -19.44 -4.82 -11.20
C VAL A 42 -20.50 -5.90 -11.02
N GLY A 43 -20.44 -6.98 -11.78
CA GLY A 43 -21.28 -8.15 -11.49
C GLY A 43 -20.84 -8.80 -10.18
N ASN A 44 -21.78 -9.20 -9.34
CA ASN A 44 -21.50 -9.94 -8.11
C ASN A 44 -22.11 -11.34 -8.18
N ARG A 45 -21.25 -12.34 -8.28
CA ARG A 45 -21.66 -13.76 -8.36
C ARG A 45 -22.10 -14.31 -7.00
N PHE A 46 -21.64 -13.72 -5.90
CA PHE A 46 -21.99 -14.13 -4.54
C PHE A 46 -23.36 -13.61 -4.09
N GLN A 47 -23.80 -12.47 -4.62
CA GLN A 47 -25.16 -11.96 -4.42
C GLN A 47 -26.17 -12.56 -5.41
N GLY A 48 -25.70 -13.10 -6.54
CA GLY A 48 -26.51 -13.79 -7.53
C GLY A 48 -26.50 -15.31 -7.34
N GLU A 49 -26.40 -16.04 -8.44
CA GLU A 49 -26.39 -17.51 -8.44
C GLU A 49 -25.10 -18.05 -9.08
N ILE A 50 -24.46 -19.02 -8.43
CA ILE A 50 -23.31 -19.75 -8.97
C ILE A 50 -23.77 -21.17 -9.26
N LYS A 51 -23.93 -21.52 -10.54
CA LYS A 51 -24.34 -22.87 -10.95
C LYS A 51 -23.27 -23.91 -10.59
N GLU A 52 -23.70 -25.16 -10.40
CA GLU A 52 -22.80 -26.25 -10.07
C GLU A 52 -21.73 -26.42 -11.16
N GLY A 53 -20.47 -26.59 -10.75
CA GLY A 53 -19.33 -26.66 -11.67
C GLY A 53 -18.84 -25.32 -12.23
N ALA A 54 -19.53 -24.20 -11.98
CA ALA A 54 -19.13 -22.88 -12.52
C ALA A 54 -17.91 -22.26 -11.81
N MET A 55 -17.68 -22.58 -10.53
CA MET A 55 -16.58 -22.00 -9.76
C MET A 55 -15.97 -23.02 -8.81
N SER A 56 -14.63 -23.12 -8.80
CA SER A 56 -13.94 -24.00 -7.84
C SER A 56 -14.18 -23.53 -6.39
N TRP A 57 -14.25 -24.47 -5.46
CA TRP A 57 -14.49 -24.19 -4.04
C TRP A 57 -13.49 -23.19 -3.44
N HIS A 58 -12.20 -23.31 -3.77
CA HIS A 58 -11.15 -22.42 -3.25
C HIS A 58 -11.34 -20.97 -3.71
N HIS A 59 -11.72 -20.76 -4.99
CA HIS A 59 -12.02 -19.43 -5.53
C HIS A 59 -13.26 -18.81 -4.89
N ARG A 60 -14.27 -19.65 -4.61
CA ARG A 60 -15.55 -19.26 -4.01
C ARG A 60 -15.42 -18.90 -2.53
N ARG A 61 -14.67 -19.66 -1.73
CA ARG A 61 -14.62 -19.46 -0.28
C ARG A 61 -13.44 -18.64 0.24
N LEU A 62 -12.30 -18.66 -0.46
CA LEU A 62 -11.08 -18.03 0.03
C LEU A 62 -10.56 -16.98 -0.94
N GLY A 63 -10.35 -17.36 -2.21
CA GLY A 63 -9.68 -16.47 -3.18
C GLY A 63 -10.38 -15.12 -3.35
N THR A 64 -11.61 -15.15 -3.87
CA THR A 64 -12.33 -13.90 -4.18
C THR A 64 -12.73 -13.12 -2.93
N PRO A 65 -13.31 -13.74 -1.87
CA PRO A 65 -13.72 -13.00 -0.68
C PRO A 65 -12.56 -12.32 0.04
N ILE A 66 -11.39 -12.98 0.17
CA ILE A 66 -10.21 -12.38 0.80
C ILE A 66 -9.67 -11.21 -0.03
N LEU A 67 -9.58 -11.36 -1.35
CA LEU A 67 -9.11 -10.28 -2.22
C LEU A 67 -10.07 -9.09 -2.20
N SER A 68 -11.39 -9.32 -2.22
CA SER A 68 -12.42 -8.29 -2.05
C SER A 68 -12.29 -7.58 -0.71
N ALA A 69 -12.10 -8.32 0.38
CA ALA A 69 -11.92 -7.76 1.73
C ALA A 69 -10.65 -6.87 1.82
N ILE A 70 -9.51 -7.34 1.28
CA ILE A 70 -8.27 -6.55 1.26
C ILE A 70 -8.44 -5.29 0.42
N LEU A 71 -9.08 -5.39 -0.75
CA LEU A 71 -9.38 -4.23 -1.60
C LEU A 71 -10.24 -3.20 -0.86
N ASN A 72 -11.30 -3.65 -0.18
CA ASN A 72 -12.20 -2.78 0.57
C ASN A 72 -11.52 -2.15 1.78
N LEU A 73 -10.66 -2.91 2.49
CA LEU A 73 -9.86 -2.37 3.60
C LEU A 73 -8.90 -1.27 3.12
N PHE A 74 -8.22 -1.49 2.00
CA PHE A 74 -7.17 -0.57 1.53
C PHE A 74 -7.71 0.64 0.76
N PHE A 75 -8.80 0.49 0.02
CA PHE A 75 -9.29 1.49 -0.92
C PHE A 75 -10.76 1.87 -0.73
N GLY A 76 -11.50 1.23 0.16
CA GLY A 76 -12.91 1.54 0.39
C GLY A 76 -13.80 1.32 -0.84
N ALA A 77 -13.46 0.34 -1.70
CA ALA A 77 -14.14 0.14 -2.98
C ALA A 77 -15.61 -0.33 -2.84
N GLY A 78 -15.97 -0.97 -1.72
CA GLY A 78 -17.33 -1.44 -1.45
C GLY A 78 -17.78 -2.62 -2.34
N VAL A 79 -16.85 -3.41 -2.87
CA VAL A 79 -17.13 -4.49 -3.83
C VAL A 79 -17.01 -5.86 -3.14
N GLY A 80 -18.03 -6.71 -3.24
CA GLY A 80 -18.05 -8.08 -2.78
C GLY A 80 -17.38 -9.08 -3.74
N ASP A 81 -17.36 -8.80 -5.05
CA ASP A 81 -16.75 -9.68 -6.07
C ASP A 81 -15.70 -8.98 -6.95
N ILE A 82 -14.46 -8.88 -6.45
CA ILE A 82 -13.34 -8.28 -7.20
C ILE A 82 -12.95 -9.07 -8.46
N ASN A 83 -13.32 -10.35 -8.60
CA ASN A 83 -12.86 -11.22 -9.68
C ASN A 83 -13.91 -11.46 -10.76
N CYS A 84 -15.09 -10.84 -10.67
CA CYS A 84 -16.11 -10.97 -11.70
C CYS A 84 -15.63 -10.40 -13.04
N GLY A 85 -15.80 -11.15 -14.13
CA GLY A 85 -15.42 -10.73 -15.49
C GLY A 85 -16.42 -9.75 -16.11
N MET A 86 -17.70 -9.87 -15.73
CA MET A 86 -18.76 -8.99 -16.24
C MET A 86 -18.81 -7.66 -15.49
N ARG A 87 -18.56 -6.56 -16.23
CA ARG A 87 -18.40 -5.21 -15.67
C ARG A 87 -18.89 -4.15 -16.64
N GLY A 88 -19.45 -3.09 -16.11
CA GLY A 88 -19.82 -1.88 -16.85
C GLY A 88 -19.02 -0.67 -16.37
N ILE A 89 -18.48 0.11 -17.29
CA ILE A 89 -17.76 1.34 -16.98
C ILE A 89 -18.19 2.48 -17.90
N SER A 90 -18.40 3.68 -17.36
CA SER A 90 -18.67 4.85 -18.19
C SER A 90 -17.44 5.19 -19.05
N LYS A 91 -17.68 5.67 -20.28
CA LYS A 91 -16.61 6.07 -21.20
C LYS A 91 -15.76 7.19 -20.59
N ASP A 92 -16.39 8.11 -19.87
CA ASP A 92 -15.70 9.17 -19.15
C ASP A 92 -14.76 8.61 -18.06
N LEU A 93 -15.26 7.72 -17.20
CA LEU A 93 -14.41 7.09 -16.18
C LEU A 93 -13.27 6.31 -16.81
N SER A 94 -13.51 5.54 -17.88
CA SER A 94 -12.45 4.79 -18.57
C SER A 94 -11.30 5.67 -19.07
N ARG A 95 -11.60 6.90 -19.50
CA ARG A 95 -10.59 7.88 -19.94
C ARG A 95 -9.81 8.45 -18.75
N ARG A 96 -10.48 8.68 -17.63
CA ARG A 96 -9.85 9.18 -16.38
C ARG A 96 -8.95 8.13 -15.72
N LEU A 97 -9.24 6.83 -15.84
CA LEU A 97 -8.48 5.77 -15.19
C LEU A 97 -7.07 5.53 -15.79
N ASP A 98 -6.84 5.84 -17.07
CA ASP A 98 -5.55 5.62 -17.76
C ASP A 98 -4.96 4.21 -17.46
N LEU A 99 -5.69 3.16 -17.84
CA LEU A 99 -5.36 1.77 -17.49
C LEU A 99 -4.11 1.29 -18.23
N ARG A 100 -3.08 0.87 -17.48
CA ARG A 100 -1.75 0.53 -18.02
C ARG A 100 -1.45 -0.96 -18.04
N THR A 101 -2.14 -1.75 -17.22
CA THR A 101 -1.92 -3.21 -17.17
C THR A 101 -2.51 -3.91 -18.40
N THR A 102 -1.85 -4.98 -18.84
CA THR A 102 -2.22 -5.76 -20.04
C THR A 102 -2.77 -7.16 -19.72
N GLY A 103 -2.59 -7.62 -18.47
CA GLY A 103 -2.98 -8.96 -18.03
C GLY A 103 -4.24 -8.98 -17.17
N MET A 104 -4.37 -10.03 -16.34
CA MET A 104 -5.47 -10.19 -15.39
C MET A 104 -5.52 -9.07 -14.34
N GLU A 105 -4.40 -8.38 -14.12
CA GLU A 105 -4.28 -7.22 -13.23
C GLU A 105 -5.23 -6.09 -13.60
N PHE A 106 -5.71 -6.03 -14.85
CA PHE A 106 -6.66 -5.04 -15.34
C PHE A 106 -7.91 -4.94 -14.45
N ALA A 107 -8.42 -6.08 -13.98
CA ALA A 107 -9.59 -6.14 -13.11
C ALA A 107 -9.34 -5.45 -11.76
N SER A 108 -8.14 -5.60 -11.20
CA SER A 108 -7.75 -4.96 -9.95
C SER A 108 -7.37 -3.49 -10.16
N GLU A 109 -6.63 -3.17 -11.22
CA GLU A 109 -6.23 -1.80 -11.55
C GLU A 109 -7.45 -0.89 -11.74
N SER A 110 -8.43 -1.35 -12.52
CA SER A 110 -9.64 -0.56 -12.79
C SER A 110 -10.40 -0.21 -11.52
N LEU A 111 -10.62 -1.19 -10.62
CA LEU A 111 -11.33 -0.94 -9.36
C LEU A 111 -10.54 -0.07 -8.40
N ILE A 112 -9.24 -0.35 -8.21
CA ILE A 112 -8.38 0.44 -7.32
C ILE A 112 -8.35 1.91 -7.77
N LYS A 113 -8.15 2.15 -9.07
CA LYS A 113 -8.10 3.51 -9.60
C LYS A 113 -9.46 4.20 -9.54
N ALA A 114 -10.56 3.47 -9.78
CA ALA A 114 -11.90 4.04 -9.67
C ALA A 114 -12.24 4.44 -8.23
N ALA A 115 -11.95 3.58 -7.26
CA ALA A 115 -12.11 3.90 -5.85
C ALA A 115 -11.24 5.09 -5.43
N LYS A 116 -9.97 5.15 -5.87
CA LYS A 116 -9.08 6.29 -5.60
C LYS A 116 -9.55 7.61 -6.23
N LEU A 117 -10.26 7.56 -7.36
CA LEU A 117 -10.87 8.73 -7.99
C LEU A 117 -12.18 9.15 -7.33
N GLY A 118 -12.69 8.38 -6.35
CA GLY A 118 -14.00 8.63 -5.74
C GLY A 118 -15.16 8.38 -6.70
N ALA A 119 -14.97 7.53 -7.71
CA ALA A 119 -16.04 7.19 -8.66
C ALA A 119 -17.19 6.48 -7.93
N ARG A 120 -18.43 6.65 -8.39
CA ARG A 120 -19.58 5.93 -7.83
C ARG A 120 -19.56 4.47 -8.29
N LEU A 121 -19.20 3.55 -7.39
CA LEU A 121 -19.19 2.10 -7.63
C LEU A 121 -20.48 1.45 -7.10
N THR A 122 -20.95 0.41 -7.79
CA THR A 122 -22.05 -0.44 -7.32
C THR A 122 -21.90 -1.86 -7.87
N GLU A 123 -22.68 -2.78 -7.31
CA GLU A 123 -22.72 -4.17 -7.72
C GLU A 123 -24.10 -4.58 -8.24
N VAL A 124 -24.11 -5.47 -9.23
CA VAL A 124 -25.33 -6.10 -9.74
C VAL A 124 -25.22 -7.60 -9.51
N PRO A 125 -26.16 -8.25 -8.81
CA PRO A 125 -26.18 -9.70 -8.67
C PRO A 125 -26.23 -10.38 -10.04
N ILE A 126 -25.32 -11.30 -10.35
CA ILE A 126 -25.29 -12.00 -11.65
C ILE A 126 -25.28 -13.52 -11.53
N THR A 127 -25.72 -14.19 -12.58
CA THR A 127 -25.68 -15.66 -12.68
C THR A 127 -24.39 -16.12 -13.37
N MET A 128 -23.61 -16.98 -12.70
CA MET A 128 -22.41 -17.59 -13.28
C MET A 128 -22.71 -19.02 -13.74
N TRP A 129 -22.49 -19.27 -15.03
CA TRP A 129 -22.67 -20.58 -15.67
C TRP A 129 -21.34 -21.34 -15.79
N PRO A 130 -21.38 -22.68 -15.89
CA PRO A 130 -20.21 -23.46 -16.24
C PRO A 130 -19.67 -23.00 -17.59
N ASP A 131 -18.36 -22.85 -17.62
CA ASP A 131 -17.60 -22.55 -18.82
C ASP A 131 -17.91 -23.56 -19.94
N ARG A 132 -18.16 -23.06 -21.15
CA ARG A 132 -18.51 -23.89 -22.32
C ARG A 132 -17.27 -24.34 -23.11
N ARG A 133 -16.06 -24.05 -22.63
CA ARG A 133 -14.82 -24.48 -23.28
C ARG A 133 -14.61 -25.99 -23.16
N ASP A 134 -14.30 -26.63 -24.29
CA ASP A 134 -13.82 -28.03 -24.34
C ASP A 134 -12.37 -28.23 -23.87
N ARG A 135 -11.73 -27.18 -23.33
CA ARG A 135 -10.33 -27.21 -22.90
C ARG A 135 -10.18 -26.80 -21.44
N PRO A 136 -9.22 -27.38 -20.70
CA PRO A 136 -8.97 -26.98 -19.31
C PRO A 136 -8.61 -25.49 -19.23
N PRO A 137 -9.01 -24.79 -18.15
CA PRO A 137 -8.71 -23.38 -17.97
C PRO A 137 -7.20 -23.12 -18.03
N HIS A 138 -6.77 -22.15 -18.84
CA HIS A 138 -5.36 -21.71 -18.89
C HIS A 138 -4.91 -20.96 -17.62
N LEU A 139 -5.79 -20.76 -16.64
CA LEU A 139 -5.49 -20.06 -15.40
C LEU A 139 -4.78 -20.95 -14.38
N ARG A 140 -3.54 -20.57 -14.03
CA ARG A 140 -2.86 -21.10 -12.85
C ARG A 140 -3.39 -20.38 -11.60
N THR A 141 -4.41 -20.95 -10.97
CA THR A 141 -5.15 -20.42 -9.80
C THR A 141 -4.27 -19.67 -8.79
N PHE A 142 -3.23 -20.32 -8.25
CA PHE A 142 -2.37 -19.70 -7.24
C PHE A 142 -1.51 -18.55 -7.77
N ARG A 143 -0.92 -18.70 -8.96
CA ARG A 143 -0.11 -17.63 -9.59
C ARG A 143 -0.98 -16.43 -9.97
N GLY A 144 -2.23 -16.67 -10.38
CA GLY A 144 -3.22 -15.63 -10.64
C GLY A 144 -3.61 -14.88 -9.37
N GLY A 145 -3.99 -15.60 -8.31
CA GLY A 145 -4.31 -15.01 -7.01
C GLY A 145 -3.16 -14.19 -6.43
N TRP A 146 -1.94 -14.72 -6.45
CA TRP A 146 -0.74 -14.01 -5.98
C TRP A 146 -0.47 -12.72 -6.77
N ARG A 147 -0.70 -12.75 -8.08
CA ARG A 147 -0.53 -11.58 -8.94
C ARG A 147 -1.54 -10.47 -8.60
N HIS A 148 -2.80 -10.82 -8.37
CA HIS A 148 -3.80 -9.85 -7.90
C HIS A 148 -3.45 -9.29 -6.52
N LEU A 149 -3.13 -10.17 -5.57
CA LEU A 149 -2.74 -9.77 -4.21
C LEU A 149 -1.53 -8.83 -4.24
N ARG A 150 -0.47 -9.21 -4.97
CA ARG A 150 0.72 -8.38 -5.16
C ARG A 150 0.37 -7.02 -5.74
N PHE A 151 -0.50 -6.96 -6.75
CA PHE A 151 -0.92 -5.70 -7.35
C PHE A 151 -1.68 -4.80 -6.37
N ILE A 152 -2.61 -5.37 -5.59
CA ILE A 152 -3.37 -4.67 -4.54
C ILE A 152 -2.40 -4.11 -3.48
N LEU A 153 -1.46 -4.92 -3.00
CA LEU A 153 -0.46 -4.56 -2.00
C LEU A 153 0.45 -3.43 -2.49
N LEU A 154 1.02 -3.56 -3.70
CA LEU A 154 1.87 -2.53 -4.30
C LEU A 154 1.11 -1.22 -4.55
N SER A 155 -0.20 -1.30 -4.75
CA SER A 155 -1.05 -0.12 -4.94
C SER A 155 -1.44 0.57 -3.63
N ALA A 156 -1.14 -0.03 -2.47
CA ALA A 156 -1.52 0.43 -1.13
C ALA A 156 -0.31 0.70 -0.20
N PRO A 157 0.64 1.58 -0.59
CA PRO A 157 1.87 1.79 0.19
C PRO A 157 1.62 2.30 1.62
N ASN A 158 0.54 3.04 1.85
CA ASN A 158 0.17 3.52 3.20
C ASN A 158 -0.10 2.36 4.16
N TRP A 159 -0.82 1.34 3.71
CA TRP A 159 -1.17 0.17 4.52
C TRP A 159 -0.02 -0.83 4.63
N LEU A 160 0.73 -1.01 3.54
CA LEU A 160 1.80 -2.00 3.48
C LEU A 160 3.07 -1.55 4.21
N PHE A 161 3.39 -0.26 4.17
CA PHE A 161 4.66 0.26 4.69
C PHE A 161 4.45 1.32 5.77
N LEU A 162 3.70 2.38 5.48
CA LEU A 162 3.67 3.55 6.38
C LEU A 162 3.02 3.25 7.72
N LEU A 163 1.87 2.56 7.75
CA LEU A 163 1.18 2.20 8.98
C LEU A 163 2.01 1.23 9.85
N PRO A 164 2.42 0.04 9.37
CA PRO A 164 3.21 -0.89 10.19
C PRO A 164 4.55 -0.29 10.58
N GLY A 165 5.23 0.42 9.67
CA GLY A 165 6.47 1.13 9.99
C GLY A 165 6.28 2.16 11.10
N SER A 166 5.22 2.98 11.05
CA SER A 166 4.92 3.99 12.09
C SER A 166 4.63 3.35 13.45
N LEU A 167 3.91 2.22 13.46
CA LEU A 167 3.64 1.46 14.70
C LEU A 167 4.93 0.90 15.30
N LEU A 168 5.84 0.36 14.48
CA LEU A 168 7.14 -0.14 14.93
C LEU A 168 8.02 1.00 15.46
N VAL A 169 8.06 2.15 14.79
CA VAL A 169 8.79 3.34 15.27
C VAL A 169 8.24 3.81 16.62
N ALA A 170 6.92 3.99 16.73
CA ALA A 170 6.29 4.44 17.96
C ALA A 170 6.55 3.47 19.12
N PHE A 171 6.43 2.16 18.87
CA PHE A 171 6.71 1.13 19.85
C PHE A 171 8.19 1.11 20.26
N GLY A 172 9.11 1.12 19.29
CA GLY A 172 10.54 1.07 19.54
C GLY A 172 11.06 2.30 20.30
N ILE A 173 10.70 3.50 19.86
CA ILE A 173 11.04 4.75 20.55
C ILE A 173 10.41 4.79 21.93
N GLY A 174 9.13 4.42 22.05
CA GLY A 174 8.44 4.36 23.34
C GLY A 174 9.14 3.44 24.33
N LEU A 175 9.61 2.28 23.87
CA LEU A 175 10.33 1.31 24.69
C LEU A 175 11.72 1.83 25.13
N VAL A 176 12.45 2.49 24.22
CA VAL A 176 13.74 3.13 24.55
C VAL A 176 13.57 4.24 25.58
N LEU A 177 12.60 5.14 25.39
CA LEU A 177 12.32 6.23 26.31
C LEU A 177 11.84 5.74 27.68
N TRP A 178 11.03 4.66 27.71
CA TRP A 178 10.51 4.10 28.94
C TRP A 178 11.58 3.42 29.82
N LEU A 179 12.58 2.80 29.17
CA LEU A 179 13.71 2.13 29.81
C LEU A 179 14.91 3.06 30.06
N LEU A 180 14.89 4.31 29.56
CA LEU A 180 15.95 5.27 29.73
C LEU A 180 16.26 5.60 31.21
N PRO A 181 15.26 5.79 32.10
CA PRO A 181 15.53 6.11 33.51
C PRO A 181 16.07 4.95 34.35
N GLY A 182 15.93 3.70 33.88
CA GLY A 182 16.31 2.52 34.65
C GLY A 182 15.56 1.24 34.26
N PRO A 183 15.93 0.09 34.85
CA PRO A 183 15.30 -1.19 34.54
C PRO A 183 13.86 -1.25 35.09
N ARG A 184 13.00 -2.00 34.41
CA ARG A 184 11.59 -2.19 34.79
C ARG A 184 11.34 -3.65 35.08
N PHE A 185 10.70 -3.95 36.20
CA PHE A 185 10.44 -5.32 36.61
C PHE A 185 8.94 -5.61 36.54
N ALA A 186 8.58 -6.67 35.83
CA ALA A 186 7.23 -7.24 35.82
C ALA A 186 7.29 -8.60 36.51
N GLY A 187 7.13 -8.60 37.83
CA GLY A 187 7.32 -9.79 38.66
C GLY A 187 8.77 -10.29 38.56
N LYS A 188 8.97 -11.48 37.98
CA LYS A 188 10.31 -12.10 37.82
C LYS A 188 11.04 -11.66 36.55
N VAL A 189 10.38 -10.96 35.63
CA VAL A 189 10.97 -10.54 34.36
C VAL A 189 11.53 -9.13 34.51
N GLY A 190 12.86 -9.00 34.42
CA GLY A 190 13.55 -7.72 34.35
C GLY A 190 13.71 -7.26 32.90
N LEU A 191 13.06 -6.16 32.54
CA LEU A 191 13.26 -5.47 31.27
C LEU A 191 14.35 -4.42 31.45
N ASP A 192 15.42 -4.59 30.68
CA ASP A 192 16.64 -3.83 30.86
C ASP A 192 17.29 -3.50 29.52
N VAL A 193 18.61 -3.28 29.49
CA VAL A 193 19.41 -2.89 28.33
C VAL A 193 19.20 -3.79 27.12
N HIS A 194 19.01 -5.10 27.31
CA HIS A 194 18.71 -6.02 26.20
C HIS A 194 17.36 -5.72 25.54
N THR A 195 16.35 -5.42 26.34
CA THR A 195 15.03 -5.01 25.83
C THR A 195 15.13 -3.63 25.17
N MET A 196 15.92 -2.71 25.74
CA MET A 196 16.17 -1.39 25.15
C MET A 196 16.85 -1.49 23.77
N ALA A 197 17.82 -2.40 23.62
CA ALA A 197 18.46 -2.68 22.34
C ALA A 197 17.45 -3.22 21.31
N LEU A 198 16.54 -4.11 21.72
CA LEU A 198 15.43 -4.55 20.87
C LEU A 198 14.55 -3.37 20.44
N GLY A 199 14.21 -2.46 21.37
CA GLY A 199 13.44 -1.25 21.06
C GLY A 199 14.11 -0.37 20.01
N MET A 200 15.43 -0.16 20.14
CA MET A 200 16.24 0.55 19.15
C MET A 200 16.18 -0.15 17.77
N MET A 201 16.40 -1.46 17.70
CA MET A 201 16.36 -2.22 16.45
C MET A 201 14.98 -2.16 15.79
N VAL A 202 13.91 -2.26 16.58
CA VAL A 202 12.53 -2.15 16.10
C VAL A 202 12.23 -0.73 15.58
N ALA A 203 12.73 0.31 16.26
CA ALA A 203 12.58 1.68 15.79
C ALA A 203 13.29 1.90 14.44
N LEU A 204 14.55 1.45 14.32
CA LEU A 204 15.31 1.56 13.07
C LEU A 204 14.66 0.77 11.93
N LEU A 205 14.22 -0.47 12.18
CA LEU A 205 13.47 -1.25 11.19
C LEU A 205 12.19 -0.53 10.76
N GLY A 206 11.48 0.07 11.71
CA GLY A 206 10.28 0.87 11.44
C GLY A 206 10.56 2.04 10.50
N VAL A 207 11.61 2.82 10.76
CA VAL A 207 12.00 3.95 9.89
C VAL A 207 12.44 3.46 8.51
N HIS A 208 13.13 2.33 8.43
CA HIS A 208 13.51 1.72 7.16
C HIS A 208 12.30 1.34 6.30
N ILE A 209 11.29 0.71 6.93
CA ILE A 209 10.03 0.37 6.27
C ILE A 209 9.30 1.62 5.80
N ILE A 210 9.25 2.67 6.63
CA ILE A 210 8.64 3.96 6.25
C ILE A 210 9.38 4.56 5.04
N SER A 211 10.70 4.59 5.06
CA SER A 211 11.53 5.14 3.98
C SER A 211 11.25 4.44 2.65
N ILE A 212 11.26 3.11 2.63
CA ILE A 212 10.88 2.32 1.45
C ILE A 212 9.44 2.64 1.01
N GLY A 213 8.51 2.72 1.97
CA GLY A 213 7.12 3.07 1.70
C GLY A 213 6.94 4.43 1.04
N LEU A 214 7.71 5.43 1.48
CA LEU A 214 7.72 6.76 0.89
C LEU A 214 8.29 6.73 -0.53
N PHE A 215 9.39 6.00 -0.76
CA PHE A 215 9.96 5.85 -2.10
C PHE A 215 8.99 5.18 -3.07
N VAL A 216 8.34 4.09 -2.65
CA VAL A 216 7.32 3.40 -3.46
C VAL A 216 6.14 4.31 -3.74
N LYS A 217 5.73 5.14 -2.77
CA LYS A 217 4.62 6.07 -2.93
C LYS A 217 4.94 7.18 -3.93
N VAL A 218 6.13 7.76 -3.85
CA VAL A 218 6.60 8.76 -4.83
C VAL A 218 6.75 8.14 -6.21
N PHE A 219 7.37 6.96 -6.30
CA PHE A 219 7.52 6.23 -7.56
C PHE A 219 6.16 5.87 -8.20
N SER A 220 5.17 5.47 -7.40
CA SER A 220 3.83 5.17 -7.90
C SER A 220 3.10 6.42 -8.42
N TYR A 221 3.39 7.59 -7.84
CA TYR A 221 2.89 8.87 -8.33
C TYR A 221 3.56 9.26 -9.65
N THR A 222 4.88 9.13 -9.75
CA THR A 222 5.65 9.48 -10.96
C THR A 222 5.26 8.60 -12.16
N GLU A 223 5.03 7.30 -11.94
CA GLU A 223 4.59 6.36 -12.98
C GLU A 223 3.08 6.43 -13.28
N LYS A 224 2.37 7.44 -12.76
CA LYS A 224 0.92 7.68 -12.97
C LYS A 224 0.01 6.49 -12.60
N LEU A 225 0.49 5.57 -11.78
CA LEU A 225 -0.31 4.47 -11.21
C LEU A 225 -1.37 5.00 -10.24
N SER A 226 -1.13 6.16 -9.62
CA SER A 226 -2.10 6.87 -8.77
C SER A 226 -2.20 8.34 -9.16
N ARG A 227 -3.02 8.66 -10.17
CA ARG A 227 -3.34 10.04 -10.54
C ARG A 227 -4.29 10.65 -9.51
N ASN A 228 -4.13 11.94 -9.20
CA ASN A 228 -5.06 12.75 -8.40
C ASN A 228 -5.06 12.54 -6.87
N GLN A 229 -3.92 12.23 -6.24
CA GLN A 229 -3.81 12.28 -4.78
C GLN A 229 -3.42 13.69 -4.29
N ARG A 230 -4.40 14.58 -4.13
CA ARG A 230 -4.21 15.95 -3.61
C ARG A 230 -3.42 15.98 -2.28
N THR A 231 -3.63 14.97 -1.43
CA THR A 231 -2.95 14.84 -0.14
C THR A 231 -1.46 14.53 -0.29
N LEU A 232 -1.09 13.68 -1.26
CA LEU A 232 0.32 13.37 -1.53
C LEU A 232 1.02 14.55 -2.20
N GLU A 233 0.37 15.21 -3.15
CA GLU A 233 0.91 16.40 -3.80
C GLU A 233 1.14 17.55 -2.81
N SER A 234 0.17 17.79 -1.91
CA SER A 234 0.30 18.80 -0.85
C SER A 234 1.38 18.43 0.17
N TRP A 235 1.57 17.14 0.45
CA TRP A 235 2.60 16.66 1.37
C TRP A 235 4.00 16.75 0.75
N LEU A 236 4.16 16.37 -0.52
CA LEU A 236 5.42 16.50 -1.26
C LEU A 236 5.86 17.96 -1.40
N LYS A 237 4.90 18.90 -1.52
CA LYS A 237 5.21 20.34 -1.48
C LYS A 237 5.71 20.84 -0.13
N ARG A 238 5.41 20.13 0.98
CA ARG A 238 5.85 20.51 2.34
C ARG A 238 7.13 19.81 2.76
N VAL A 239 7.39 18.61 2.25
CA VAL A 239 8.61 17.85 2.56
C VAL A 239 9.66 18.21 1.54
N THR A 240 10.37 19.31 1.81
CA THR A 240 11.51 19.71 0.99
C THR A 240 12.78 19.00 1.47
N LEU A 241 13.75 18.87 0.58
CA LEU A 241 15.05 18.26 0.88
C LEU A 241 15.71 18.96 2.08
N GLU A 242 15.59 20.28 2.16
CA GLU A 242 16.18 21.12 3.20
C GLU A 242 15.65 20.76 4.58
N HIS A 243 14.33 20.57 4.72
CA HIS A 243 13.74 20.16 6.01
C HIS A 243 14.23 18.79 6.46
N GLY A 244 14.31 17.84 5.53
CA GLY A 244 14.85 16.51 5.79
C GLY A 244 16.33 16.54 6.18
N MET A 245 17.13 17.35 5.48
CA MET A 245 18.55 17.53 5.77
C MET A 245 18.78 18.23 7.10
N LEU A 246 18.01 19.25 7.44
CA LEU A 246 18.11 19.96 8.72
C LEU A 246 17.72 19.05 9.88
N LEU A 247 16.59 18.35 9.79
CA LEU A 247 16.14 17.44 10.84
C LEU A 247 17.12 16.28 11.03
N GLY A 248 17.48 15.59 9.94
CA GLY A 248 18.39 14.45 9.98
C GLY A 248 19.79 14.86 10.43
N GLY A 249 20.29 16.01 9.96
CA GLY A 249 21.57 16.58 10.37
C GLY A 249 21.60 16.95 11.85
N ALA A 250 20.57 17.62 12.36
CA ALA A 250 20.47 17.97 13.77
C ALA A 250 20.45 16.72 14.68
N LEU A 251 19.66 15.70 14.31
CA LEU A 251 19.62 14.43 15.05
C LEU A 251 20.96 13.68 15.00
N ALA A 252 21.61 13.64 13.82
CA ALA A 252 22.92 13.01 13.66
C ALA A 252 23.99 13.71 14.52
N VAL A 253 24.06 15.03 14.47
CA VAL A 253 25.02 15.81 15.27
C VAL A 253 24.75 15.65 16.76
N MET A 254 23.48 15.70 17.19
CA MET A 254 23.10 15.48 18.60
C MET A 254 23.50 14.10 19.09
N GLY A 255 23.17 13.05 18.34
CA GLY A 255 23.51 11.67 18.67
C GLY A 255 25.01 11.45 18.73
N PHE A 256 25.74 11.90 17.72
CA PHE A 256 27.20 11.78 17.68
C PHE A 256 27.89 12.54 18.81
N ALA A 257 27.44 13.77 19.10
CA ALA A 257 27.99 14.56 20.21
C ALA A 257 27.72 13.89 21.56
N GLY A 258 26.51 13.34 21.76
CA GLY A 258 26.16 12.61 22.97
C GLY A 258 27.02 11.36 23.18
N ASP A 259 27.18 10.55 22.13
CA ASP A 259 28.05 9.37 22.18
C ASP A 259 29.53 9.75 22.44
N LEU A 260 30.02 10.83 21.83
CA LEU A 260 31.37 11.34 22.06
C LEU A 260 31.56 11.82 23.51
N ILE A 261 30.54 12.45 24.11
CA ILE A 261 30.56 12.86 25.52
C ILE A 261 30.66 11.62 26.41
N VAL A 262 29.83 10.59 26.18
CA VAL A 262 29.89 9.35 26.95
C VAL A 262 31.26 8.67 26.81
N PHE A 263 31.78 8.59 25.59
CA PHE A 263 33.10 8.03 25.31
C PHE A 263 34.22 8.77 26.05
N ARG A 264 34.20 10.11 26.05
CA ARG A 264 35.20 10.92 26.79
C ARG A 264 35.15 10.68 28.30
N HIS A 265 33.95 10.57 28.89
CA HIS A 265 33.81 10.25 30.31
C HIS A 265 34.35 8.86 30.63
N TRP A 266 34.07 7.88 29.78
CA TRP A 266 34.58 6.52 29.93
C TRP A 266 36.11 6.44 29.79
N ALA A 267 36.68 7.18 28.84
CA ALA A 267 38.13 7.29 28.66
C ALA A 267 38.81 7.97 29.87
N ALA A 268 38.22 9.04 30.40
CA ALA A 268 38.71 9.74 31.59
C ALA A 268 38.65 8.86 32.85
N ALA A 269 37.69 7.92 32.92
CA ALA A 269 37.59 6.91 33.98
C ALA A 269 38.52 5.70 33.77
N GLY A 270 39.41 5.74 32.77
CA GLY A 270 40.40 4.68 32.52
C GLY A 270 39.85 3.45 31.80
N PHE A 271 38.76 3.58 31.04
CA PHE A 271 38.15 2.49 30.26
C PHE A 271 37.66 1.29 31.09
N GLY A 272 37.19 1.55 32.32
CA GLY A 272 36.58 0.54 33.19
C GLY A 272 35.18 0.10 32.74
N HIS A 273 34.32 -0.29 33.69
CA HIS A 273 32.92 -0.60 33.38
C HIS A 273 32.18 0.65 32.88
N LEU A 274 31.31 0.49 31.88
CA LEU A 274 30.55 1.61 31.30
C LEU A 274 29.17 1.69 31.96
N ASP A 275 28.98 2.62 32.89
CA ASP A 275 27.69 2.79 33.60
C ASP A 275 26.61 3.53 32.77
N ALA A 276 26.98 4.06 31.60
CA ALA A 276 26.14 4.92 30.76
C ALA A 276 25.53 4.20 29.54
N VAL A 277 25.42 2.87 29.56
CA VAL A 277 24.99 2.07 28.39
C VAL A 277 23.63 2.51 27.82
N ARG A 278 22.66 2.86 28.67
CA ARG A 278 21.34 3.35 28.23
C ARG A 278 21.45 4.67 27.46
N THR A 279 22.32 5.56 27.94
CA THR A 279 22.58 6.86 27.33
C THR A 279 23.21 6.69 25.96
N VAL A 280 24.13 5.71 25.80
CA VAL A 280 24.66 5.32 24.48
C VAL A 280 23.53 4.84 23.57
N PHE A 281 22.67 3.93 24.01
CA PHE A 281 21.55 3.47 23.16
C PHE A 281 20.64 4.61 22.68
N PHE A 282 20.35 5.59 23.53
CA PHE A 282 19.53 6.74 23.16
C PHE A 282 20.22 7.65 22.14
N PHE A 283 21.49 7.99 22.37
CA PHE A 283 22.25 8.86 21.47
C PHE A 283 22.59 8.18 20.16
N SER A 284 23.00 6.91 20.20
CA SER A 284 23.20 6.10 18.99
C SER A 284 21.91 5.93 18.18
N LEU A 285 20.74 5.71 18.82
CA LEU A 285 19.46 5.71 18.10
C LEU A 285 19.22 7.04 17.40
N SER A 286 19.43 8.16 18.09
CA SER A 286 19.27 9.50 17.52
C SER A 286 20.23 9.73 16.34
N PHE A 287 21.48 9.27 16.45
CA PHE A 287 22.46 9.33 15.38
C PHE A 287 22.01 8.55 14.14
N PHE A 288 21.66 7.27 14.31
CA PHE A 288 21.25 6.42 13.19
C PHE A 288 19.97 6.91 12.52
N LEU A 289 18.98 7.35 13.30
CA LEU A 289 17.76 7.97 12.77
C LEU A 289 18.09 9.23 11.97
N GLY A 290 18.99 10.07 12.47
CA GLY A 290 19.42 11.28 11.76
C GLY A 290 20.07 10.98 10.42
N VAL A 291 21.01 10.03 10.40
CA VAL A 291 21.69 9.57 9.18
C VAL A 291 20.69 8.97 8.18
N GLU A 292 19.76 8.14 8.64
CA GLU A 292 18.75 7.54 7.77
C GLU A 292 17.83 8.60 7.14
N ILE A 293 17.34 9.55 7.93
CA ILE A 293 16.50 10.66 7.44
C ILE A 293 17.25 11.50 6.39
N LEU A 294 18.54 11.78 6.61
CA LEU A 294 19.40 12.50 5.66
C LEU A 294 19.43 11.81 4.29
N PHE A 295 19.85 10.54 4.26
CA PHE A 295 19.96 9.78 3.01
C PHE A 295 18.60 9.55 2.35
N SER A 296 17.57 9.26 3.14
CA SER A 296 16.21 9.08 2.61
C SER A 296 15.67 10.35 1.97
N SER A 297 15.98 11.52 2.53
CA SER A 297 15.54 12.81 2.00
C SER A 297 16.23 13.14 0.67
N VAL A 298 17.54 12.86 0.54
CA VAL A 298 18.28 12.98 -0.73
C VAL A 298 17.67 12.06 -1.79
N PHE A 299 17.43 10.79 -1.46
CA PHE A 299 16.86 9.84 -2.41
C PHE A 299 15.43 10.21 -2.84
N LEU A 300 14.60 10.68 -1.90
CA LEU A 300 13.25 11.15 -2.19
C LEU A 300 13.27 12.36 -3.15
N SER A 301 14.19 13.30 -2.93
CA SER A 301 14.40 14.45 -3.82
C SER A 301 14.80 14.00 -5.23
N MET A 302 15.75 13.07 -5.36
CA MET A 302 16.16 12.52 -6.66
C MET A 302 15.00 11.87 -7.43
N LEU A 303 14.11 11.13 -6.75
CA LEU A 303 12.91 10.57 -7.39
C LEU A 303 11.95 11.67 -7.88
N GLY A 304 11.82 12.76 -7.10
CA GLY A 304 10.99 13.92 -7.43
C GLY A 304 11.53 14.76 -8.59
N ILE A 305 12.85 14.93 -8.70
CA ILE A 305 13.53 15.69 -9.77
C ILE A 305 13.24 15.10 -11.16
N SER A 306 12.87 13.82 -11.25
CA SER A 306 12.79 13.12 -12.54
C SER A 306 11.71 13.57 -13.52
N ARG A 307 10.80 14.52 -13.20
CA ARG A 307 10.06 15.35 -14.19
C ARG A 307 9.08 16.37 -13.56
N ALA A 308 9.22 17.62 -13.99
CA ALA A 308 8.24 18.74 -14.00
C ALA A 308 7.61 19.20 -12.66
N THR A 309 8.15 18.81 -11.51
CA THR A 309 7.89 19.48 -10.23
C THR A 309 9.23 19.62 -9.54
N TYR A 310 9.84 20.81 -9.66
CA TYR A 310 11.00 21.16 -8.86
C TYR A 310 10.53 21.13 -7.40
N ILE A 311 11.10 20.23 -6.59
CA ILE A 311 10.96 20.29 -5.13
C ILE A 311 11.94 21.36 -4.68
N GLY A 312 11.55 22.62 -4.85
CA GLY A 312 12.43 23.77 -4.61
C GLY A 312 11.85 25.11 -5.01
N ASP A 313 10.51 25.24 -5.06
CA ASP A 313 9.80 26.53 -5.08
C ASP A 313 8.75 26.55 -3.96
#